data_AF-A0A2T4DNI0-F1
#
_entry.id   AF-A0A2T4DNI0-F1
#
_cell.length_a   1.000
_cell.length_b   1.000
_cell.length_c   1.000
_cell.angle_alpha   90.00
_cell.angle_beta   90.00
_cell.angle_gamma   90.00
#
_symmetry.space_group_name_H-M   'P 1'
#
loop_
_entity.id
_entity.type
_entity.pdbx_description
1 polymer ?
#
loop_
_entity_poly.entity_id
_entity_poly.type
_entity_poly.pdbx_seq_one_letter_code
_entity_poly.pdbx_strand_id
1 'polypeptide(L)'
;MNPAEKGWLHEYIQFKKLYPIILNDEFITTKEQHLYKIVQPTGLIYGQAIHSPGYKHPKEQRWGASERMKIVLLESLYHSAALSLKKLPKGAMEWEQFYRDTSLSIGRFYNHLNPRLSKRTIFSLKPISLDNLLFTEKVLDKKLSEKSNWHNFWAGLFHNSFLFLDTYYFGEWYAGRFTNIKWHKDQMKMVLLKVIAAAAYAKHIVERGEKNIFFTFLDSANLTKDQEKAAKEAYREGIKLEQIELKYVDTWFFKKYVLELAILMVWADKVVKEEERLFLLILAKRLGFTETDLDVSLIAIEAFVIDNWKDVYFLQSKHSFQVINQTIHQRIAKVMENNHAYLVNEVKQGKHLNALLEKSKKEILTSEEKDLVRIKLIEVLKTIPAFRYIAIPSNFLTLPILLEILPKDVLPITFQG
;
A
#
# COMPACT_ATOMS: atom_id res chain seq x y z
N MET A 1 5.68 17.05 20.16
CA MET A 1 5.67 16.79 18.73
C MET A 1 4.33 17.05 18.06
N ASN A 2 4.38 17.96 17.09
CA ASN A 2 3.34 18.29 16.12
C ASN A 2 3.99 18.36 14.72
N PRO A 3 3.68 17.47 13.75
CA PRO A 3 4.30 17.49 12.42
C PRO A 3 3.99 18.73 11.55
N ALA A 4 3.15 19.63 12.04
CA ALA A 4 2.92 20.94 11.43
C ALA A 4 3.93 22.02 11.89
N GLU A 5 4.62 21.79 13.01
CA GLU A 5 5.54 22.76 13.62
C GLU A 5 6.99 22.53 13.19
N LYS A 6 7.76 23.60 13.08
CA LYS A 6 9.19 23.51 12.74
C LYS A 6 9.96 22.74 13.83
N GLY A 7 10.86 21.84 13.43
CA GLY A 7 11.67 21.04 14.35
C GLY A 7 11.01 19.73 14.77
N TRP A 8 9.83 19.41 14.23
CA TRP A 8 9.09 18.19 14.54
C TRP A 8 9.90 16.92 14.26
N LEU A 9 10.78 16.92 13.26
CA LEU A 9 11.53 15.73 12.86
C LEU A 9 12.55 15.36 13.92
N HIS A 10 13.18 16.37 14.54
CA HIS A 10 14.09 16.13 15.66
C HIS A 10 13.35 15.51 16.85
N GLU A 11 12.20 16.07 17.23
CA GLU A 11 11.36 15.51 18.30
C GLU A 11 10.88 14.09 17.97
N TYR A 12 10.52 13.83 16.71
CA TYR A 12 10.10 12.51 16.27
C TYR A 12 11.20 11.47 16.42
N ILE A 13 12.44 11.82 16.04
CA ILE A 13 13.60 10.94 16.20
C ILE A 13 13.84 10.62 17.68
N GLN A 14 13.71 11.61 18.58
CA GLN A 14 13.86 11.39 20.02
C GLN A 14 12.79 10.44 20.59
N PHE A 15 11.57 10.50 20.08
CA PHE A 15 10.52 9.53 20.40
C PHE A 15 10.85 8.16 19.81
N LYS A 16 11.19 8.10 18.52
CA LYS A 16 11.30 6.86 17.75
C LYS A 16 12.49 6.00 18.16
N LYS A 17 13.55 6.57 18.73
CA LYS A 17 14.71 5.79 19.22
C LYS A 17 14.36 4.72 20.26
N LEU A 18 13.22 4.87 20.94
CA LEU A 18 12.69 3.90 21.91
C LEU A 18 11.84 2.80 21.26
N TYR A 19 11.51 2.94 19.97
CA TYR A 19 10.63 2.04 19.22
C TYR A 19 11.36 1.55 17.97
N PRO A 20 12.17 0.48 18.10
CA PRO A 20 12.96 -0.06 17.00
C PRO A 20 12.08 -0.61 15.89
N ILE A 21 12.60 -0.59 14.65
CA ILE A 21 11.96 -1.28 13.53
C ILE A 21 12.20 -2.78 13.68
N ILE A 22 11.13 -3.57 13.57
CA ILE A 22 11.16 -5.03 13.64
C ILE A 22 10.84 -5.56 12.25
N LEU A 23 11.77 -6.33 11.66
CA LEU A 23 11.65 -6.90 10.31
C LEU A 23 11.57 -8.43 10.33
N ASN A 24 11.28 -9.04 11.48
CA ASN A 24 11.23 -10.48 11.61
C ASN A 24 9.91 -11.01 11.02
N ASP A 25 10.00 -11.63 9.85
CA ASP A 25 8.91 -12.39 9.26
C ASP A 25 9.50 -13.60 8.51
N GLU A 26 9.37 -14.77 9.13
CA GLU A 26 9.92 -16.04 8.62
C GLU A 26 9.31 -16.46 7.28
N PHE A 27 8.14 -15.92 6.95
CA PHE A 27 7.40 -16.30 5.76
C PHE A 27 7.79 -15.44 4.55
N ILE A 28 8.45 -14.29 4.75
CA ILE A 28 8.79 -13.37 3.67
C ILE A 28 10.24 -13.54 3.23
N THR A 29 10.40 -13.81 1.94
CA THR A 29 11.69 -14.21 1.36
C THR A 29 12.47 -13.07 0.70
N THR A 30 11.81 -11.94 0.40
CA THR A 30 12.43 -10.83 -0.34
C THR A 30 12.18 -9.48 0.32
N LYS A 31 13.07 -8.51 0.07
CA LYS A 31 12.97 -7.15 0.60
C LYS A 31 11.75 -6.42 0.04
N GLU A 32 11.44 -6.68 -1.21
CA GLU A 32 10.29 -6.16 -1.95
C GLU A 32 8.97 -6.56 -1.30
N GLN A 33 8.82 -7.84 -0.96
CA GLN A 33 7.63 -8.36 -0.28
C GLN A 33 7.51 -7.81 1.13
N HIS A 34 8.63 -7.69 1.86
CA HIS A 34 8.65 -7.06 3.19
C HIS A 34 8.19 -5.61 3.11
N LEU A 35 8.78 -4.82 2.20
CA LEU A 35 8.43 -3.42 2.02
C LEU A 35 6.94 -3.25 1.67
N TYR A 36 6.44 -4.06 0.72
CA TYR A 36 5.02 -4.03 0.36
C TYR A 36 4.12 -4.35 1.57
N LYS A 37 4.40 -5.42 2.31
CA LYS A 37 3.60 -5.80 3.49
C LYS A 37 3.55 -4.71 4.56
N ILE A 38 4.68 -4.02 4.76
CA ILE A 38 4.79 -2.93 5.73
C ILE A 38 4.00 -1.70 5.26
N VAL A 39 4.09 -1.36 3.97
CA VAL A 39 3.60 -0.08 3.45
C VAL A 39 2.15 -0.16 2.97
N GLN A 40 1.69 -1.29 2.41
CA GLN A 40 0.33 -1.42 1.88
C GLN A 40 -0.77 -1.07 2.90
N PRO A 41 -0.71 -1.54 4.16
CA PRO A 41 -1.77 -1.27 5.16
C PRO A 41 -1.81 0.20 5.61
N THR A 42 -0.73 0.97 5.36
CA THR A 42 -0.66 2.39 5.74
C THR A 42 -1.53 3.28 4.87
N GLY A 43 -1.94 2.77 3.70
CA GLY A 43 -2.67 3.51 2.65
C GLY A 43 -1.77 4.28 1.69
N LEU A 44 -0.44 4.29 1.87
CA LEU A 44 0.47 5.10 1.06
C LEU A 44 0.39 4.76 -0.43
N ILE A 45 0.22 3.48 -0.78
CA ILE A 45 0.01 3.02 -2.17
C ILE A 45 -1.26 3.60 -2.79
N TYR A 46 -2.26 3.89 -1.96
CA TYR A 46 -3.55 4.47 -2.32
C TYR A 46 -3.59 5.98 -2.09
N GLY A 47 -2.43 6.60 -1.88
CA GLY A 47 -2.27 8.03 -1.63
C GLY A 47 -3.02 8.56 -0.40
N GLN A 48 -3.35 7.67 0.54
CA GLN A 48 -4.01 7.98 1.82
C GLN A 48 -3.07 7.69 2.98
N ALA A 49 -3.21 8.44 4.07
CA ALA A 49 -2.41 8.26 5.27
C ALA A 49 -3.31 7.82 6.43
N ILE A 50 -3.48 6.51 6.59
CA ILE A 50 -4.32 5.96 7.64
C ILE A 50 -3.53 5.92 8.96
N HIS A 51 -2.43 5.17 8.97
CA HIS A 51 -1.52 5.08 10.10
C HIS A 51 -0.10 4.75 9.64
N SER A 52 0.87 5.21 10.43
CA SER A 52 2.28 4.86 10.28
C SER A 52 2.53 3.35 10.46
N PRO A 53 3.51 2.76 9.75
CA PRO A 53 3.94 1.40 9.99
C PRO A 53 4.65 1.28 11.35
N GLY A 54 4.48 0.12 12.00
CA GLY A 54 5.08 -0.15 13.31
C GLY A 54 4.37 0.56 14.47
N TYR A 55 5.14 1.09 15.42
CA TYR A 55 4.59 1.73 16.63
C TYR A 55 3.95 3.08 16.33
N LYS A 56 2.65 3.19 16.64
CA LYS A 56 1.83 4.38 16.44
C LYS A 56 2.11 5.42 17.52
N HIS A 57 2.35 6.67 17.11
CA HIS A 57 2.57 7.74 18.08
C HIS A 57 1.25 8.04 18.85
N PRO A 58 1.27 8.24 20.18
CA PRO A 58 0.04 8.43 20.96
C PRO A 58 -0.85 9.60 20.53
N LYS A 59 -0.26 10.62 19.87
CA LYS A 59 -0.97 11.78 19.32
C LYS A 59 -1.33 11.68 17.83
N GLU A 60 -1.08 10.55 17.17
CA GLU A 60 -1.27 10.39 15.72
C GLU A 60 -2.70 10.72 15.27
N GLN A 61 -3.70 10.34 16.07
CA GLN A 61 -5.11 10.62 15.81
C GLN A 61 -5.48 12.11 15.87
N ARG A 62 -4.62 12.96 16.42
CA ARG A 62 -4.83 14.42 16.51
C ARG A 62 -4.25 15.17 15.31
N TRP A 63 -3.51 14.49 14.43
CA TRP A 63 -2.87 15.12 13.29
C TRP A 63 -3.80 15.23 12.09
N GLY A 64 -3.66 16.32 11.34
CA GLY A 64 -4.32 16.49 10.05
C GLY A 64 -3.86 15.45 9.01
N ALA A 65 -4.58 15.35 7.90
CA ALA A 65 -4.25 14.39 6.84
C ALA A 65 -2.84 14.60 6.26
N SER A 66 -2.43 15.86 6.08
CA SER A 66 -1.10 16.22 5.58
C SER A 66 0.00 15.80 6.57
N GLU A 67 -0.18 16.10 7.86
CA GLU A 67 0.76 15.73 8.93
C GLU A 67 0.86 14.21 9.07
N ARG A 68 -0.25 13.47 8.99
CA ARG A 68 -0.24 12.00 8.97
C ARG A 68 0.52 11.48 7.76
N MET A 69 0.31 12.04 6.57
CA MET A 69 1.02 11.64 5.35
C MET A 69 2.53 11.86 5.46
N LYS A 70 2.99 12.96 6.10
CA LYS A 70 4.42 13.17 6.39
C LYS A 70 5.00 12.02 7.19
N ILE A 71 4.32 11.61 8.26
CA ILE A 71 4.81 10.54 9.15
C ILE A 71 4.74 9.18 8.46
N VAL A 72 3.65 8.87 7.75
CA VAL A 72 3.52 7.62 6.97
C VAL A 72 4.64 7.51 5.93
N LEU A 73 4.90 8.57 5.18
CA LEU A 73 5.98 8.59 4.19
C LEU A 73 7.35 8.45 4.86
N LEU A 74 7.63 9.22 5.91
CA LEU A 74 8.89 9.16 6.65
C LEU A 74 9.17 7.75 7.17
N GLU A 75 8.20 7.15 7.85
CA GLU A 75 8.32 5.81 8.40
C GLU A 75 8.46 4.75 7.31
N SER A 76 7.74 4.89 6.18
CA SER A 76 7.91 3.98 5.04
C SER A 76 9.32 4.04 4.44
N LEU A 77 9.91 5.25 4.39
CA LEU A 77 11.30 5.45 3.96
C LEU A 77 12.30 4.88 4.98
N TYR A 78 12.04 5.03 6.28
CA TYR A 78 12.85 4.38 7.33
C TYR A 78 12.85 2.86 7.21
N HIS A 79 11.69 2.24 7.00
CA HIS A 79 11.60 0.79 6.81
C HIS A 79 12.32 0.34 5.54
N SER A 80 12.22 1.11 4.45
CA SER A 80 12.95 0.84 3.20
C SER A 80 14.47 0.91 3.39
N ALA A 81 14.97 1.91 4.12
CA ALA A 81 16.39 1.99 4.47
C ALA A 81 16.82 0.84 5.39
N ALA A 82 16.01 0.49 6.40
CA ALA A 82 16.29 -0.60 7.33
C ALA A 82 16.40 -1.96 6.60
N LEU A 83 15.51 -2.24 5.64
CA LEU A 83 15.58 -3.43 4.78
C LEU A 83 16.84 -3.48 3.90
N SER A 84 17.46 -2.33 3.67
CA SER A 84 18.71 -2.22 2.92
C SER A 84 19.97 -2.42 3.77
N LEU A 85 19.85 -2.40 5.10
CA LEU A 85 20.97 -2.64 6.01
C LEU A 85 21.37 -4.12 6.05
N LYS A 86 22.65 -4.39 6.29
CA LYS A 86 23.16 -5.74 6.58
C LYS A 86 22.85 -6.19 8.02
N LYS A 87 22.79 -5.24 8.95
CA LYS A 87 22.51 -5.46 10.37
C LYS A 87 21.68 -4.29 10.88
N LEU A 88 20.61 -4.58 11.61
CA LEU A 88 19.81 -3.56 12.27
C LEU A 88 20.52 -3.01 13.51
N PRO A 89 20.29 -1.74 13.86
CA PRO A 89 20.72 -1.18 15.14
C PRO A 89 20.17 -1.98 16.33
N LYS A 90 20.92 -2.03 17.43
CA LYS A 90 20.53 -2.82 18.62
C LYS A 90 20.10 -1.96 19.80
N GLY A 91 20.75 -0.80 19.99
CA GLY A 91 20.52 0.09 21.13
C GLY A 91 19.81 1.39 20.74
N ALA A 92 19.17 2.05 21.71
CA ALA A 92 18.46 3.31 21.47
C ALA A 92 19.34 4.40 20.83
N MET A 93 20.61 4.50 21.22
CA MET A 93 21.54 5.48 20.64
C MET A 93 21.90 5.16 19.18
N GLU A 94 22.08 3.88 18.84
CA GLU A 94 22.29 3.46 17.45
C GLU A 94 21.04 3.68 16.59
N TRP A 95 19.85 3.44 17.15
CA TRP A 95 18.58 3.75 16.49
C TRP A 95 18.39 5.25 16.27
N GLU A 96 18.71 6.09 17.26
CA GLU A 96 18.69 7.54 17.12
C GLU A 96 19.59 8.01 15.97
N GLN A 97 20.82 7.48 15.93
CA GLN A 97 21.78 7.78 14.86
C GLN A 97 21.25 7.31 13.50
N PHE A 98 20.73 6.09 13.40
CA PHE A 98 20.12 5.56 12.18
C PHE A 98 18.99 6.45 11.67
N TYR A 99 18.03 6.84 12.53
CA TYR A 99 16.90 7.67 12.11
C TYR A 99 17.35 9.08 11.69
N ARG A 100 18.35 9.64 12.38
CA ARG A 100 18.96 10.93 12.01
C ARG A 100 19.64 10.86 10.65
N ASP A 101 20.51 9.88 10.43
CA ASP A 101 21.26 9.75 9.17
C ASP A 101 20.33 9.42 8.00
N THR A 102 19.33 8.59 8.24
CA THR A 102 18.30 8.27 7.24
C THR A 102 17.47 9.51 6.92
N SER A 103 17.09 10.32 7.91
CA SER A 103 16.40 11.60 7.69
C SER A 103 17.18 12.58 6.83
N LEU A 104 18.48 12.74 7.09
CA LEU A 104 19.34 13.57 6.25
C LEU A 104 19.45 13.00 4.82
N SER A 105 19.54 11.68 4.71
CA SER A 105 19.58 10.97 3.42
C SER A 105 18.28 11.13 2.63
N ILE A 106 17.11 11.19 3.27
CA ILE A 106 15.83 11.49 2.62
C ILE A 106 15.86 12.89 1.99
N GLY A 107 16.36 13.89 2.71
CA GLY A 107 16.54 15.25 2.19
C GLY A 107 17.44 15.26 0.94
N ARG A 108 18.59 14.57 1.02
CA ARG A 108 19.53 14.43 -0.11
C ARG A 108 18.92 13.69 -1.29
N PHE A 109 18.18 12.60 -1.06
CA PHE A 109 17.51 11.81 -2.07
C PHE A 109 16.52 12.64 -2.89
N TYR A 110 15.61 13.36 -2.22
CA TYR A 110 14.64 14.20 -2.92
C TYR A 110 15.31 15.37 -3.64
N ASN A 111 16.36 15.97 -3.07
CA ASN A 111 17.15 16.98 -3.76
C ASN A 111 17.86 16.42 -5.00
N HIS A 112 18.35 15.18 -4.96
CA HIS A 112 18.93 14.50 -6.11
C HIS A 112 17.89 14.31 -7.24
N LEU A 113 16.67 13.89 -6.89
CA LEU A 113 15.58 13.75 -7.85
C LEU A 113 15.10 15.09 -8.41
N ASN A 114 15.08 16.14 -7.59
CA ASN A 114 14.68 17.49 -7.98
C ASN A 114 15.62 18.55 -7.37
N PRO A 115 16.69 18.93 -8.08
CA PRO A 115 17.65 19.92 -7.58
C PRO A 115 17.08 21.32 -7.36
N ARG A 116 15.85 21.60 -7.82
CA ARG A 116 15.18 22.89 -7.56
C ARG A 116 14.75 23.04 -6.09
N LEU A 117 14.73 21.97 -5.31
CA LEU A 117 14.35 21.98 -3.88
C LEU A 117 15.37 22.71 -3.00
N SER A 118 16.66 22.68 -3.36
CA SER A 118 17.74 23.38 -2.67
C SER A 118 18.02 24.79 -3.20
N LYS A 119 17.38 25.21 -4.31
CA LYS A 119 17.56 26.55 -4.86
C LYS A 119 17.00 27.62 -3.90
N ARG A 120 17.71 28.74 -3.80
CA ARG A 120 17.42 29.84 -2.86
C ARG A 120 15.98 30.35 -3.01
N THR A 121 15.29 30.55 -1.88
CA THR A 121 14.15 31.46 -1.83
C THR A 121 14.72 32.89 -1.88
N ILE A 122 14.13 33.78 -2.67
CA ILE A 122 14.62 35.15 -2.95
C ILE A 122 14.92 35.96 -1.66
N PHE A 123 14.35 35.56 -0.52
CA PHE A 123 14.46 36.22 0.79
C PHE A 123 15.42 35.55 1.80
N SER A 124 16.11 34.44 1.50
CA SER A 124 17.03 33.79 2.46
C SER A 124 18.50 34.04 2.14
N LEU A 125 19.21 34.73 3.04
CA LEU A 125 20.61 35.14 2.90
C LEU A 125 21.65 34.00 3.01
N LYS A 126 21.27 32.79 3.46
CA LYS A 126 22.17 31.62 3.54
C LYS A 126 21.55 30.37 2.91
N PRO A 127 22.30 29.57 2.13
CA PRO A 127 21.84 28.27 1.68
C PRO A 127 21.57 27.37 2.89
N ILE A 128 20.43 26.70 2.91
CA ILE A 128 20.14 25.68 3.94
C ILE A 128 21.05 24.49 3.64
N SER A 129 21.86 24.06 4.60
CA SER A 129 22.70 22.87 4.46
C SER A 129 21.85 21.64 4.15
N LEU A 130 22.31 20.79 3.23
CA LEU A 130 21.68 19.50 2.93
C LEU A 130 21.72 18.56 4.14
N ASP A 131 22.72 18.72 5.00
CA ASP A 131 22.89 17.94 6.24
C ASP A 131 22.19 18.65 7.42
N ASN A 132 20.93 19.05 7.22
CA ASN A 132 20.10 19.68 8.24
C ASN A 132 18.70 19.06 8.26
N LEU A 133 18.21 18.63 9.42
CA LEU A 133 16.86 18.07 9.55
C LEU A 133 15.76 19.05 9.11
N LEU A 134 15.96 20.36 9.31
CA LEU A 134 15.03 21.39 8.82
C LEU A 134 14.95 21.45 7.28
N PHE A 135 16.03 21.07 6.58
CA PHE A 135 15.99 20.92 5.13
C PHE A 135 15.08 19.75 4.74
N THR A 136 15.24 18.61 5.42
CA THR A 136 14.38 17.43 5.21
C THR A 136 12.91 17.76 5.51
N GLU A 137 12.61 18.45 6.61
CA GLU A 137 11.25 18.92 6.92
C GLU A 137 10.66 19.74 5.77
N LYS A 138 11.40 20.77 5.31
CA LYS A 138 10.98 21.62 4.17
C LYS A 138 10.75 20.82 2.89
N VAL A 139 11.59 19.83 2.62
CA VAL A 139 11.48 18.98 1.44
C VAL A 139 10.24 18.10 1.50
N LEU A 140 9.96 17.48 2.66
CA LEU A 140 8.75 16.68 2.88
C LEU A 140 7.50 17.56 2.76
N ASP A 141 7.52 18.76 3.35
CA ASP A 141 6.42 19.72 3.23
C ASP A 141 6.15 20.09 1.78
N LYS A 142 7.19 20.43 1.01
CA LYS A 142 7.04 20.78 -0.40
C LYS A 142 6.53 19.62 -1.24
N LYS A 143 7.03 18.40 -0.97
CA LYS A 143 6.63 17.18 -1.66
C LYS A 143 5.15 16.86 -1.47
N LEU A 144 4.58 17.18 -0.31
CA LEU A 144 3.18 16.86 0.05
C LEU A 144 2.20 18.04 -0.13
N SER A 145 2.70 19.29 -0.19
CA SER A 145 1.89 20.50 -0.42
C SER A 145 1.67 20.85 -1.89
N GLU A 146 2.37 20.19 -2.83
CA GLU A 146 2.15 20.38 -4.26
C GLU A 146 0.75 19.84 -4.66
N LYS A 147 -0.23 20.76 -4.80
CA LYS A 147 -1.55 20.59 -5.45
C LYS A 147 -2.51 19.56 -4.81
N SER A 148 -2.48 19.35 -3.50
CA SER A 148 -3.35 18.37 -2.86
C SER A 148 -4.79 18.89 -2.65
N ASN A 149 -5.74 18.39 -3.44
CA ASN A 149 -7.16 18.54 -3.15
C ASN A 149 -7.65 17.34 -2.30
N TRP A 150 -7.35 17.38 -1.00
CA TRP A 150 -7.59 16.28 -0.04
C TRP A 150 -9.05 15.84 0.07
N HIS A 151 -10.00 16.65 -0.40
CA HIS A 151 -11.44 16.36 -0.35
C HIS A 151 -11.91 15.42 -1.47
N ASN A 152 -11.10 15.23 -2.52
CA ASN A 152 -11.39 14.26 -3.57
C ASN A 152 -10.45 13.05 -3.41
N PHE A 153 -11.00 11.89 -3.03
CA PHE A 153 -10.24 10.66 -2.83
C PHE A 153 -9.33 10.34 -4.02
N TRP A 154 -9.83 10.45 -5.25
CA TRP A 154 -9.04 10.14 -6.44
C TRP A 154 -7.95 11.18 -6.69
N ALA A 155 -8.21 12.44 -6.40
CA ALA A 155 -7.18 13.46 -6.49
C ALA A 155 -6.08 13.18 -5.46
N GLY A 156 -6.42 12.93 -4.20
CA GLY A 156 -5.47 12.54 -3.16
C GLY A 156 -4.70 11.25 -3.50
N LEU A 157 -5.41 10.22 -3.97
CA LEU A 157 -4.86 8.94 -4.38
C LEU A 157 -3.80 9.12 -5.45
N PHE A 158 -4.15 9.76 -6.57
CA PHE A 158 -3.26 9.87 -7.73
C PHE A 158 -2.22 10.99 -7.60
N HIS A 159 -2.43 12.02 -6.75
CA HIS A 159 -1.36 12.96 -6.40
C HIS A 159 -0.23 12.29 -5.60
N ASN A 160 -0.59 11.41 -4.67
CA ASN A 160 0.36 10.75 -3.77
C ASN A 160 0.77 9.35 -4.22
N SER A 161 0.18 8.81 -5.30
CA SER A 161 0.46 7.44 -5.76
C SER A 161 1.95 7.19 -5.97
N PHE A 162 2.71 8.17 -6.48
CA PHE A 162 4.15 8.03 -6.70
C PHE A 162 4.99 7.99 -5.41
N LEU A 163 4.42 8.33 -4.25
CA LEU A 163 5.11 8.18 -2.96
C LEU A 163 5.44 6.72 -2.65
N PHE A 164 4.61 5.78 -3.11
CA PHE A 164 4.91 4.36 -2.96
C PHE A 164 6.16 3.94 -3.75
N LEU A 165 6.34 4.43 -4.98
CA LEU A 165 7.58 4.26 -5.74
C LEU A 165 8.77 4.89 -5.02
N ASP A 166 8.56 6.03 -4.36
CA ASP A 166 9.62 6.72 -3.61
C ASP A 166 10.18 5.81 -2.50
N THR A 167 9.35 4.95 -1.89
CA THR A 167 9.81 4.00 -0.86
C THR A 167 10.81 2.99 -1.41
N TYR A 168 10.51 2.33 -2.53
CA TYR A 168 11.42 1.36 -3.16
C TYR A 168 12.71 2.03 -3.64
N TYR A 169 12.58 3.10 -4.42
CA TYR A 169 13.76 3.79 -4.97
C TYR A 169 14.65 4.39 -3.90
N PHE A 170 14.08 4.89 -2.80
CA PHE A 170 14.88 5.38 -1.69
C PHE A 170 15.74 4.26 -1.09
N GLY A 171 15.20 3.07 -0.87
CA GLY A 171 15.96 1.93 -0.35
C GLY A 171 17.11 1.53 -1.27
N GLU A 172 16.84 1.39 -2.58
CA GLU A 172 17.87 1.06 -3.56
C GLU A 172 18.95 2.13 -3.69
N TRP A 173 18.56 3.41 -3.64
CA TRP A 173 19.50 4.54 -3.63
C TRP A 173 20.33 4.57 -2.35
N TYR A 174 19.70 4.38 -1.20
CA TYR A 174 20.34 4.33 0.12
C TYR A 174 21.36 3.18 0.20
N ALA A 175 21.09 2.07 -0.47
CA ALA A 175 22.01 0.94 -0.60
C ALA A 175 23.13 1.12 -1.64
N GLY A 176 23.11 2.21 -2.42
CA GLY A 176 24.06 2.45 -3.51
C GLY A 176 23.87 1.54 -4.73
N ARG A 177 22.70 0.93 -4.91
CA ARG A 177 22.43 -0.06 -5.98
C ARG A 177 21.90 0.54 -7.29
N PHE A 178 21.78 1.87 -7.37
CA PHE A 178 21.14 2.53 -8.52
C PHE A 178 22.07 3.53 -9.21
N THR A 179 22.26 3.39 -10.53
CA THR A 179 23.11 4.29 -11.33
C THR A 179 22.37 5.55 -11.79
N ASN A 180 21.21 5.41 -12.44
CA ASN A 180 20.38 6.53 -12.90
C ASN A 180 18.92 6.39 -12.43
N ILE A 181 18.71 6.69 -11.16
CA ILE A 181 17.43 6.47 -10.50
C ILE A 181 16.31 7.36 -11.03
N LYS A 182 16.64 8.60 -11.40
CA LYS A 182 15.68 9.53 -11.96
C LYS A 182 15.13 8.99 -13.29
N TRP A 183 16.02 8.57 -14.19
CA TRP A 183 15.61 8.04 -15.49
C TRP A 183 14.72 6.81 -15.34
N HIS A 184 15.14 5.82 -14.54
CA HIS A 184 14.36 4.60 -14.39
C HIS A 184 13.01 4.87 -13.74
N LYS A 185 12.97 5.76 -12.74
CA LYS A 185 11.73 6.19 -12.12
C LYS A 185 10.80 6.87 -13.13
N ASP A 186 11.32 7.72 -14.01
CA ASP A 186 10.52 8.36 -15.06
C ASP A 186 10.03 7.34 -16.10
N GLN A 187 10.81 6.29 -16.43
CA GLN A 187 10.33 5.16 -17.25
C GLN A 187 9.18 4.41 -16.57
N MET A 188 9.31 4.13 -15.27
CA MET A 188 8.23 3.50 -14.50
C MET A 188 6.96 4.34 -14.48
N LYS A 189 7.06 5.66 -14.29
CA LYS A 189 5.90 6.57 -14.38
C LYS A 189 5.23 6.49 -15.76
N MET A 190 6.01 6.44 -16.83
CA MET A 190 5.48 6.31 -18.20
C MET A 190 4.75 4.98 -18.39
N VAL A 191 5.28 3.87 -17.86
CA VAL A 191 4.58 2.57 -17.92
C VAL A 191 3.26 2.63 -17.14
N LEU A 192 3.25 3.21 -15.94
CA LEU A 192 2.05 3.33 -15.11
C LEU A 192 0.98 4.19 -15.80
N LEU A 193 1.37 5.31 -16.40
CA LEU A 193 0.46 6.15 -17.19
C LEU A 193 -0.15 5.37 -18.35
N LYS A 194 0.66 4.61 -19.09
CA LYS A 194 0.17 3.77 -20.20
C LYS A 194 -0.79 2.69 -19.70
N VAL A 195 -0.51 2.06 -18.56
CA VAL A 195 -1.38 1.02 -17.98
C VAL A 195 -2.69 1.62 -17.48
N ILE A 196 -2.66 2.78 -16.82
CA ILE A 196 -3.88 3.49 -16.38
C ILE A 196 -4.71 3.95 -17.58
N ALA A 197 -4.05 4.42 -18.66
CA ALA A 197 -4.73 4.72 -19.91
C ALA A 197 -5.40 3.45 -20.46
N ALA A 198 -4.68 2.35 -20.62
CA ALA A 198 -5.24 1.09 -21.12
C ALA A 198 -6.40 0.57 -20.25
N ALA A 199 -6.29 0.69 -18.92
CA ALA A 199 -7.34 0.33 -17.98
C ALA A 199 -8.60 1.20 -18.15
N ALA A 200 -8.45 2.50 -18.39
CA ALA A 200 -9.56 3.41 -18.69
C ALA A 200 -10.36 2.97 -19.93
N TYR A 201 -9.68 2.42 -20.93
CA TYR A 201 -10.28 1.97 -22.18
C TYR A 201 -10.76 0.52 -22.14
N ALA A 202 -10.67 -0.18 -21.00
CA ALA A 202 -11.07 -1.59 -20.90
C ALA A 202 -12.52 -1.84 -21.34
N LYS A 203 -13.42 -0.87 -21.09
CA LYS A 203 -14.84 -0.92 -21.50
C LYS A 203 -15.15 -0.24 -22.84
N HIS A 204 -14.14 0.12 -23.63
CA HIS A 204 -14.23 0.88 -24.88
C HIS A 204 -14.81 2.32 -24.79
N ILE A 205 -15.51 2.67 -23.70
CA ILE A 205 -16.06 4.01 -23.44
C ILE A 205 -15.38 4.59 -22.20
N VAL A 206 -14.63 5.68 -22.32
CA VAL A 206 -13.99 6.30 -21.15
C VAL A 206 -14.94 7.29 -20.47
N GLU A 207 -15.23 7.07 -19.19
CA GLU A 207 -16.08 7.96 -18.39
C GLU A 207 -15.31 9.22 -17.94
N ARG A 208 -16.05 10.27 -17.54
CA ARG A 208 -15.44 11.53 -17.08
C ARG A 208 -14.58 11.32 -15.82
N GLY A 209 -14.95 10.37 -14.96
CA GLY A 209 -14.21 10.01 -13.74
C GLY A 209 -12.82 9.48 -14.06
N GLU A 210 -12.76 8.43 -14.87
CA GLU A 210 -11.52 7.86 -15.42
C GLU A 210 -10.64 8.90 -16.12
N LYS A 211 -11.23 9.77 -16.94
CA LYS A 211 -10.48 10.85 -17.59
C LYS A 211 -9.82 11.77 -16.56
N ASN A 212 -10.56 12.24 -15.57
CA ASN A 212 -10.02 13.12 -14.53
C ASN A 212 -8.91 12.44 -13.73
N ILE A 213 -9.07 11.15 -13.43
CA ILE A 213 -8.04 10.34 -12.78
C ILE A 213 -6.74 10.33 -13.57
N PHE A 214 -6.80 9.99 -14.86
CA PHE A 214 -5.61 9.91 -15.70
C PHE A 214 -4.87 11.24 -15.73
N PHE A 215 -5.57 12.35 -15.96
CA PHE A 215 -4.93 13.68 -16.02
C PHE A 215 -4.39 14.13 -14.66
N THR A 216 -5.04 13.76 -13.56
CA THR A 216 -4.52 14.05 -12.22
C THR A 216 -3.23 13.28 -11.93
N PHE A 217 -3.18 12.01 -12.34
CA PHE A 217 -1.98 11.18 -12.23
C PHE A 217 -0.84 11.65 -13.15
N LEU A 218 -1.17 12.13 -14.35
CA LEU A 218 -0.19 12.73 -15.26
C LEU A 218 0.43 13.99 -14.66
N ASP A 219 -0.40 14.87 -14.08
CA ASP A 219 0.05 16.12 -13.47
C ASP A 219 0.96 15.86 -12.25
N SER A 220 0.73 14.76 -11.51
CA SER A 220 1.56 14.38 -10.35
C SER A 220 2.88 13.70 -10.72
N ALA A 221 3.01 13.20 -11.96
CA ALA A 221 4.20 12.50 -12.41
C ALA A 221 5.43 13.42 -12.55
N ASN A 222 5.21 14.74 -12.69
CA ASN A 222 6.26 15.76 -12.86
C ASN A 222 7.28 15.37 -13.95
N LEU A 223 6.74 14.98 -15.11
CA LEU A 223 7.52 14.55 -16.27
C LEU A 223 8.02 15.74 -17.09
N THR A 224 8.93 15.48 -18.03
CA THR A 224 9.30 16.48 -19.04
C THR A 224 8.14 16.75 -20.00
N LYS A 225 8.16 17.90 -20.68
CA LYS A 225 7.10 18.28 -21.65
C LYS A 225 6.90 17.23 -22.74
N ASP A 226 7.99 16.63 -23.22
CA ASP A 226 7.94 15.61 -24.28
C ASP A 226 7.32 14.31 -23.78
N GLN A 227 7.66 13.87 -22.56
CA GLN A 227 7.05 12.71 -21.92
C GLN A 227 5.56 12.95 -21.64
N GLU A 228 5.20 14.14 -21.17
CA GLU A 228 3.81 14.52 -20.93
C GLU A 228 3.00 14.50 -22.23
N LYS A 229 3.56 15.03 -23.32
CA LYS A 229 2.95 14.98 -24.66
C LYS A 229 2.75 13.52 -25.11
N ALA A 230 3.77 12.68 -25.00
CA ALA A 230 3.69 11.26 -25.36
C ALA A 230 2.64 10.50 -24.52
N ALA A 231 2.53 10.78 -23.22
CA ALA A 231 1.50 10.18 -22.37
C ALA A 231 0.09 10.63 -22.79
N LYS A 232 -0.10 11.90 -23.15
CA LYS A 232 -1.38 12.44 -23.65
C LYS A 232 -1.76 11.82 -24.99
N GLU A 233 -0.81 11.62 -25.89
CA GLU A 233 -1.03 10.94 -27.18
C GLU A 233 -1.45 9.48 -26.96
N ALA A 234 -0.70 8.72 -26.16
CA ALA A 234 -1.06 7.34 -25.82
C ALA A 234 -2.47 7.21 -25.20
N TYR A 235 -2.86 8.15 -24.36
CA TYR A 235 -4.21 8.20 -23.80
C TYR A 235 -5.28 8.54 -24.85
N ARG A 236 -5.03 9.51 -25.74
CA ARG A 236 -5.98 9.89 -26.80
C ARG A 236 -6.20 8.78 -27.81
N GLU A 237 -5.15 8.01 -28.11
CA GLU A 237 -5.20 6.90 -29.06
C GLU A 237 -5.81 5.62 -28.48
N GLY A 238 -6.05 5.58 -27.16
CA GLY A 238 -6.57 4.39 -26.50
C GLY A 238 -5.57 3.23 -26.53
N ILE A 239 -4.35 3.50 -26.02
CA ILE A 239 -3.27 2.50 -25.97
C ILE A 239 -3.77 1.16 -25.42
N LYS A 240 -3.49 0.09 -26.17
CA LYS A 240 -3.82 -1.28 -25.78
C LYS A 240 -2.72 -1.89 -24.94
N LEU A 241 -3.10 -2.85 -24.10
CA LEU A 241 -2.18 -3.50 -23.19
C LEU A 241 -0.98 -4.11 -23.92
N GLU A 242 -1.19 -4.73 -25.08
CA GLU A 242 -0.17 -5.40 -25.89
C GLU A 242 0.93 -4.44 -26.37
N GLN A 243 0.61 -3.15 -26.52
CA GLN A 243 1.54 -2.10 -26.95
C GLN A 243 2.44 -1.60 -25.81
N ILE A 244 2.17 -2.02 -24.58
CA ILE A 244 2.91 -1.57 -23.39
C ILE A 244 4.10 -2.50 -23.15
N GLU A 245 5.31 -1.97 -23.30
CA GLU A 245 6.54 -2.65 -22.90
C GLU A 245 6.70 -2.65 -21.37
N LEU A 246 6.80 -3.85 -20.77
CA LEU A 246 6.95 -4.03 -19.32
C LEU A 246 8.40 -4.26 -18.89
N LYS A 247 9.39 -3.96 -19.75
CA LYS A 247 10.82 -4.22 -19.47
C LYS A 247 11.38 -3.51 -18.25
N TYR A 248 10.76 -2.40 -17.82
CA TYR A 248 11.11 -1.65 -16.62
C TYR A 248 10.39 -2.16 -15.36
N VAL A 249 9.43 -3.07 -15.54
CA VAL A 249 8.62 -3.70 -14.47
C VAL A 249 9.24 -5.07 -14.15
N ASP A 250 10.49 -5.03 -13.72
CA ASP A 250 11.37 -6.20 -13.56
C ASP A 250 11.31 -6.84 -12.18
N THR A 251 10.92 -6.07 -11.14
CA THR A 251 10.79 -6.57 -9.77
C THR A 251 9.36 -6.94 -9.40
N TRP A 252 9.22 -7.85 -8.42
CA TRP A 252 7.91 -8.21 -7.85
C TRP A 252 7.17 -6.97 -7.31
N PHE A 253 7.90 -6.02 -6.69
CA PHE A 253 7.34 -4.76 -6.20
C PHE A 253 6.70 -3.93 -7.31
N PHE A 254 7.42 -3.71 -8.41
CA PHE A 254 6.89 -2.93 -9.54
C PHE A 254 5.71 -3.63 -10.21
N LYS A 255 5.78 -4.95 -10.37
CA LYS A 255 4.67 -5.74 -10.90
C LYS A 255 3.42 -5.57 -10.06
N LYS A 256 3.55 -5.71 -8.73
CA LYS A 256 2.42 -5.57 -7.80
C LYS A 256 1.84 -4.16 -7.83
N TYR A 257 2.70 -3.15 -7.88
CA TYR A 257 2.28 -1.76 -7.95
C TYR A 257 1.53 -1.42 -9.25
N VAL A 258 2.03 -1.89 -10.41
CA VAL A 258 1.34 -1.73 -11.70
C VAL A 258 -0.05 -2.37 -11.65
N LEU A 259 -0.15 -3.58 -11.11
CA LEU A 259 -1.42 -4.29 -10.98
C LEU A 259 -2.41 -3.52 -10.10
N GLU A 260 -1.98 -3.02 -8.95
CA GLU A 260 -2.87 -2.32 -8.02
C GLU A 260 -3.36 -0.97 -8.53
N LEU A 261 -2.51 -0.20 -9.21
CA LEU A 261 -2.99 1.03 -9.86
C LEU A 261 -4.01 0.72 -10.96
N ALA A 262 -3.84 -0.37 -11.71
CA ALA A 262 -4.82 -0.79 -12.71
C ALA A 262 -6.15 -1.20 -12.07
N ILE A 263 -6.12 -1.94 -10.96
CA ILE A 263 -7.31 -2.30 -10.19
C ILE A 263 -8.04 -1.04 -9.71
N LEU A 264 -7.32 -0.09 -9.11
CA LEU A 264 -7.89 1.16 -8.62
C LEU A 264 -8.51 1.98 -9.74
N MET A 265 -7.87 2.01 -10.91
CA MET A 265 -8.40 2.70 -12.08
C MET A 265 -9.73 2.09 -12.54
N VAL A 266 -9.80 0.77 -12.64
CA VAL A 266 -11.03 0.04 -12.97
C VAL A 266 -12.13 0.25 -11.91
N TRP A 267 -11.74 0.31 -10.64
CA TRP A 267 -12.65 0.55 -9.52
C TRP A 267 -13.26 1.96 -9.47
N ALA A 268 -12.76 2.89 -10.28
CA ALA A 268 -13.06 4.31 -10.18
C ALA A 268 -14.53 4.68 -10.35
N ASP A 269 -15.23 3.96 -11.23
CA ASP A 269 -16.53 4.39 -11.72
C ASP A 269 -17.69 3.43 -11.43
N LYS A 270 -17.49 2.16 -10.99
CA LYS A 270 -18.57 1.18 -10.66
C LYS A 270 -18.02 -0.16 -10.12
N VAL A 271 -18.92 -1.10 -9.78
CA VAL A 271 -18.61 -2.54 -9.65
C VAL A 271 -17.87 -3.02 -10.90
N VAL A 272 -16.76 -3.72 -10.69
CA VAL A 272 -15.92 -4.28 -11.77
C VAL A 272 -16.76 -5.14 -12.69
N LYS A 273 -16.86 -4.75 -13.96
CA LYS A 273 -17.56 -5.52 -14.99
C LYS A 273 -16.69 -6.65 -15.51
N GLU A 274 -17.30 -7.59 -16.24
CA GLU A 274 -16.59 -8.74 -16.81
C GLU A 274 -15.46 -8.32 -17.76
N GLU A 275 -15.64 -7.28 -18.58
CA GLU A 275 -14.60 -6.79 -19.50
C GLU A 275 -13.40 -6.21 -18.74
N GLU A 276 -13.65 -5.51 -17.65
CA GLU A 276 -12.62 -4.93 -16.80
C GLU A 276 -11.90 -6.01 -15.98
N ARG A 277 -12.63 -7.04 -15.52
CA ARG A 277 -12.04 -8.23 -14.90
C ARG A 277 -11.14 -8.96 -15.88
N LEU A 278 -11.59 -9.14 -17.13
CA LEU A 278 -10.79 -9.77 -18.18
C LEU A 278 -9.51 -8.97 -18.47
N PHE A 279 -9.61 -7.64 -18.56
CA PHE A 279 -8.44 -6.76 -18.67
C PHE A 279 -7.44 -7.00 -17.53
N LEU A 280 -7.91 -7.02 -16.28
CA LEU A 280 -7.06 -7.25 -15.11
C LEU A 280 -6.41 -8.64 -15.12
N LEU A 281 -7.13 -9.68 -15.56
CA LEU A 281 -6.59 -11.04 -15.72
C LEU A 281 -5.47 -11.09 -16.76
N ILE A 282 -5.66 -10.43 -17.91
CA ILE A 282 -4.62 -10.38 -18.96
C ILE A 282 -3.40 -9.61 -18.45
N LEU A 283 -3.60 -8.49 -17.77
CA LEU A 283 -2.51 -7.72 -17.16
C LEU A 283 -1.76 -8.54 -16.11
N ALA A 284 -2.48 -9.20 -15.18
CA ALA A 284 -1.88 -10.05 -14.16
C ALA A 284 -1.01 -11.16 -14.80
N LYS A 285 -1.53 -11.84 -15.83
CA LYS A 285 -0.79 -12.88 -16.57
C LYS A 285 0.48 -12.31 -17.22
N ARG A 286 0.42 -11.13 -17.84
CA ARG A 286 1.60 -10.46 -18.44
C ARG A 286 2.64 -10.05 -17.41
N LEU A 287 2.22 -9.74 -16.18
CA LEU A 287 3.12 -9.45 -15.06
C LEU A 287 3.70 -10.73 -14.43
N GLY A 288 3.16 -11.91 -14.76
CA GLY A 288 3.57 -13.19 -14.20
C GLY A 288 2.84 -13.56 -12.91
N PHE A 289 1.64 -13.03 -12.70
CA PHE A 289 0.76 -13.34 -11.57
C PHE A 289 -0.33 -14.33 -11.97
N THR A 290 -0.78 -15.11 -11.00
CA THR A 290 -1.93 -16.01 -11.12
C THR A 290 -3.26 -15.26 -10.92
N GLU A 291 -4.38 -15.92 -11.21
CA GLU A 291 -5.70 -15.38 -10.84
C GLU A 291 -5.85 -15.23 -9.31
N THR A 292 -5.29 -16.16 -8.53
CA THR A 292 -5.27 -16.06 -7.06
C THR A 292 -4.53 -14.80 -6.61
N ASP A 293 -3.39 -14.46 -7.23
CA ASP A 293 -2.64 -13.23 -6.90
C ASP A 293 -3.43 -11.95 -7.21
N LEU A 294 -4.23 -11.97 -8.29
CA LEU A 294 -5.14 -10.88 -8.64
C LEU A 294 -6.27 -10.77 -7.61
N ASP A 295 -6.92 -11.88 -7.27
CA ASP A 295 -7.99 -11.90 -6.27
C ASP A 295 -7.46 -11.44 -4.89
N VAL A 296 -6.22 -11.80 -4.52
CA VAL A 296 -5.53 -11.28 -3.31
C VAL A 296 -5.32 -9.77 -3.38
N SER A 297 -4.87 -9.22 -4.51
CA SER A 297 -4.76 -7.76 -4.68
C SER A 297 -6.10 -7.04 -4.56
N LEU A 298 -7.17 -7.62 -5.12
CA LEU A 298 -8.53 -7.09 -5.01
C LEU A 298 -9.00 -7.10 -3.56
N ILE A 299 -8.79 -8.22 -2.85
CA ILE A 299 -9.09 -8.33 -1.41
C ILE A 299 -8.34 -7.26 -0.61
N ALA A 300 -7.06 -7.03 -0.88
CA ALA A 300 -6.26 -6.04 -0.16
C ALA A 300 -6.79 -4.60 -0.31
N ILE A 301 -7.22 -4.24 -1.53
CA ILE A 301 -7.82 -2.94 -1.84
C ILE A 301 -9.22 -2.83 -1.22
N GLU A 302 -10.06 -3.85 -1.40
CA GLU A 302 -11.40 -3.94 -0.83
C GLU A 302 -11.37 -3.82 0.70
N ALA A 303 -10.47 -4.58 1.34
CA ALA A 303 -10.23 -4.55 2.78
C ALA A 303 -9.85 -3.16 3.25
N PHE A 304 -8.88 -2.53 2.57
CA PHE A 304 -8.46 -1.16 2.89
C PHE A 304 -9.62 -0.17 2.80
N VAL A 305 -10.44 -0.26 1.76
CA VAL A 305 -11.58 0.64 1.56
C VAL A 305 -12.64 0.45 2.64
N ILE A 306 -12.96 -0.80 3.00
CA ILE A 306 -13.94 -1.12 4.04
C ILE A 306 -13.42 -0.67 5.42
N ASP A 307 -12.18 -1.01 5.78
CA ASP A 307 -11.54 -0.61 7.06
C ASP A 307 -11.50 0.91 7.25
N ASN A 308 -11.44 1.65 6.15
CA ASN A 308 -11.35 3.11 6.17
C ASN A 308 -12.59 3.79 5.57
N TRP A 309 -13.74 3.10 5.58
CA TRP A 309 -14.96 3.56 4.88
C TRP A 309 -15.33 5.00 5.20
N LYS A 310 -15.23 5.39 6.49
CA LYS A 310 -15.55 6.75 6.97
C LYS A 310 -14.59 7.82 6.44
N ASP A 311 -13.34 7.46 6.22
CA ASP A 311 -12.29 8.36 5.73
C ASP A 311 -12.26 8.44 4.19
N VAL A 312 -12.96 7.52 3.51
CA VAL A 312 -13.00 7.43 2.03
C VAL A 312 -14.38 7.81 1.47
N TYR A 313 -14.85 9.03 1.78
CA TYR A 313 -16.19 9.53 1.45
C TYR A 313 -16.59 9.42 -0.04
N PHE A 314 -15.63 9.56 -0.96
CA PHE A 314 -15.92 9.47 -2.39
C PHE A 314 -16.34 8.07 -2.83
N LEU A 315 -15.76 7.00 -2.27
CA LEU A 315 -16.14 5.63 -2.62
C LEU A 315 -17.55 5.29 -2.13
N GLN A 316 -18.01 5.93 -1.03
CA GLN A 316 -19.39 5.80 -0.54
C GLN A 316 -20.44 6.24 -1.57
N SER A 317 -20.08 7.20 -2.45
CA SER A 317 -20.99 7.74 -3.46
C SER A 317 -21.15 6.85 -4.69
N LYS A 318 -20.21 5.91 -4.91
CA LYS A 318 -20.14 5.10 -6.14
C LYS A 318 -20.27 3.60 -5.90
N HIS A 319 -19.94 3.16 -4.69
CA HIS A 319 -20.05 1.78 -4.24
C HIS A 319 -20.88 1.76 -2.97
N SER A 320 -21.70 0.72 -2.80
CA SER A 320 -22.31 0.48 -1.49
C SER A 320 -21.38 -0.37 -0.64
N PHE A 321 -21.29 -0.05 0.65
CA PHE A 321 -20.54 -0.84 1.62
C PHE A 321 -20.93 -2.33 1.56
N GLN A 322 -22.23 -2.61 1.41
CA GLN A 322 -22.77 -3.96 1.33
C GLN A 322 -22.24 -4.75 0.12
N VAL A 323 -22.18 -4.11 -1.06
CA VAL A 323 -21.67 -4.78 -2.27
C VAL A 323 -20.19 -5.12 -2.12
N ILE A 324 -19.36 -4.19 -1.65
CA ILE A 324 -17.92 -4.48 -1.44
C ILE A 324 -17.74 -5.57 -0.39
N ASN A 325 -18.54 -5.53 0.68
CA ASN A 325 -18.49 -6.56 1.73
C ASN A 325 -18.91 -7.94 1.22
N GLN A 326 -19.87 -8.03 0.30
CA GLN A 326 -20.24 -9.29 -0.34
C GLN A 326 -19.14 -9.79 -1.30
N THR A 327 -18.57 -8.91 -2.12
CA THR A 327 -17.54 -9.32 -3.10
C THR A 327 -16.25 -9.77 -2.40
N ILE A 328 -15.83 -9.09 -1.34
CA ILE A 328 -14.63 -9.47 -0.59
C ILE A 328 -14.81 -10.83 0.09
N HIS A 329 -15.99 -11.12 0.66
CA HIS A 329 -16.27 -12.44 1.25
C HIS A 329 -16.18 -13.55 0.20
N GLN A 330 -16.77 -13.35 -0.98
CA GLN A 330 -16.72 -14.32 -2.07
C GLN A 330 -15.28 -14.57 -2.56
N ARG A 331 -14.48 -13.50 -2.67
CA ARG A 331 -13.06 -13.63 -3.06
C ARG A 331 -12.25 -14.34 -1.99
N ILE A 332 -12.45 -14.01 -0.72
CA ILE A 332 -11.77 -14.70 0.38
C ILE A 332 -12.13 -16.19 0.33
N ALA A 333 -13.42 -16.54 0.25
CA ALA A 333 -13.88 -17.93 0.14
C ALA A 333 -13.22 -18.67 -1.05
N LYS A 334 -13.13 -18.03 -2.22
CA LYS A 334 -12.43 -18.61 -3.39
C LYS A 334 -10.94 -18.84 -3.14
N VAL A 335 -10.24 -17.87 -2.53
CA VAL A 335 -8.83 -18.03 -2.16
C VAL A 335 -8.67 -19.14 -1.12
N MET A 336 -9.60 -19.28 -0.18
CA MET A 336 -9.61 -20.37 0.80
C MET A 336 -9.76 -21.73 0.15
N GLU A 337 -10.68 -21.87 -0.80
CA GLU A 337 -10.90 -23.11 -1.55
C GLU A 337 -9.63 -23.52 -2.32
N ASN A 338 -8.98 -22.57 -2.99
CA ASN A 338 -7.71 -22.81 -3.69
C ASN A 338 -6.56 -23.19 -2.76
N ASN A 339 -6.66 -22.92 -1.46
CA ASN A 339 -5.66 -23.24 -0.42
C ASN A 339 -6.17 -24.27 0.60
N HIS A 340 -7.20 -25.04 0.25
CA HIS A 340 -7.92 -25.94 1.15
C HIS A 340 -7.01 -26.88 1.95
N ALA A 341 -6.10 -27.58 1.27
CA ALA A 341 -5.21 -28.56 1.92
C ALA A 341 -4.31 -27.93 2.99
N TYR A 342 -3.82 -26.71 2.74
CA TYR A 342 -3.00 -25.96 3.70
C TYR A 342 -3.83 -25.55 4.92
N LEU A 343 -5.03 -25.01 4.69
CA LEU A 343 -5.96 -24.61 5.74
C LEU A 343 -6.33 -25.78 6.66
N VAL A 344 -6.70 -26.94 6.09
CA VAL A 344 -7.05 -28.14 6.88
C VAL A 344 -5.89 -28.55 7.78
N ASN A 345 -4.65 -28.50 7.25
CA ASN A 345 -3.47 -28.84 8.03
C ASN A 345 -3.23 -27.85 9.17
N GLU A 346 -3.28 -26.54 8.90
CA GLU A 346 -3.05 -25.50 9.92
C GLU A 346 -4.08 -25.56 11.06
N VAL A 347 -5.36 -25.74 10.73
CA VAL A 347 -6.41 -25.88 11.74
C VAL A 347 -6.16 -27.13 12.59
N LYS A 348 -5.86 -28.28 11.98
CA LYS A 348 -5.56 -29.55 12.68
C LYS A 348 -4.32 -29.49 13.58
N GLN A 349 -3.33 -28.67 13.25
CA GLN A 349 -2.13 -28.50 14.08
C GLN A 349 -2.38 -27.55 15.27
N GLY A 350 -3.34 -26.63 15.15
CA GLY A 350 -3.72 -25.68 16.19
C GLY A 350 -4.44 -26.33 17.37
N LYS A 351 -3.69 -26.93 18.33
CA LYS A 351 -4.24 -27.63 19.51
C LYS A 351 -5.35 -26.86 20.23
N HIS A 352 -5.16 -25.55 20.43
CA HIS A 352 -6.11 -24.70 21.15
C HIS A 352 -7.38 -24.41 20.33
N LEU A 353 -7.23 -24.15 19.03
CA LEU A 353 -8.36 -23.94 18.12
C LEU A 353 -9.18 -25.24 18.02
N ASN A 354 -8.53 -26.38 17.84
CA ASN A 354 -9.21 -27.68 17.79
C ASN A 354 -9.95 -28.00 19.07
N ALA A 355 -9.37 -27.71 20.25
CA ALA A 355 -10.07 -27.93 21.51
C ALA A 355 -11.39 -27.13 21.59
N LEU A 356 -11.39 -25.87 21.14
CA LEU A 356 -12.59 -25.04 21.09
C LEU A 356 -13.59 -25.50 20.03
N LEU A 357 -13.11 -25.92 18.86
CA LEU A 357 -13.94 -26.49 17.81
C LEU A 357 -14.59 -27.81 18.26
N GLU A 358 -13.86 -28.70 18.95
CA GLU A 358 -14.43 -29.92 19.53
C GLU A 358 -15.41 -29.62 20.68
N LYS A 359 -15.12 -28.63 21.54
CA LYS A 359 -16.05 -28.22 22.60
C LYS A 359 -17.37 -27.73 22.02
N SER A 360 -17.32 -26.93 20.96
CA SER A 360 -18.52 -26.42 20.28
C SER A 360 -19.43 -27.50 19.68
N LYS A 361 -18.94 -28.74 19.50
CA LYS A 361 -19.76 -29.87 19.06
C LYS A 361 -20.70 -30.37 20.15
N LYS A 362 -20.37 -30.12 21.41
CA LYS A 362 -21.05 -30.69 22.58
C LYS A 362 -21.77 -29.64 23.40
N GLU A 363 -21.24 -28.41 23.43
CA GLU A 363 -21.70 -27.35 24.31
C GLU A 363 -21.68 -25.99 23.59
N ILE A 364 -22.52 -25.05 24.06
CA ILE A 364 -22.52 -23.67 23.56
C ILE A 364 -21.29 -22.94 24.11
N LEU A 365 -20.47 -22.39 23.21
CA LEU A 365 -19.31 -21.58 23.60
C LEU A 365 -19.75 -20.26 24.24
N THR A 366 -18.99 -19.81 25.25
CA THR A 366 -19.18 -18.47 25.86
C THR A 366 -18.80 -17.35 24.86
N SER A 367 -19.12 -16.10 25.20
CA SER A 367 -18.74 -14.95 24.35
C SER A 367 -17.23 -14.85 24.18
N GLU A 368 -16.48 -15.06 25.26
CA GLU A 368 -15.01 -15.01 25.29
C GLU A 368 -14.41 -16.14 24.44
N GLU A 369 -15.00 -17.34 24.51
CA GLU A 369 -14.56 -18.48 23.70
C GLU A 369 -14.83 -18.25 22.21
N LYS A 370 -15.98 -17.68 21.84
CA LYS A 370 -16.30 -17.31 20.45
C LYS A 370 -15.31 -16.27 19.90
N ASP A 371 -14.98 -15.25 20.69
CA ASP A 371 -13.99 -14.25 20.31
C ASP A 371 -12.60 -14.84 20.13
N LEU A 372 -12.23 -15.78 21.00
CA LEU A 372 -10.97 -16.51 20.90
C LEU A 372 -10.92 -17.40 19.64
N VAL A 373 -12.01 -18.10 19.29
CA VAL A 373 -12.12 -18.85 18.03
C VAL A 373 -11.95 -17.91 16.84
N ARG A 374 -12.64 -16.76 16.84
CA ARG A 374 -12.53 -15.75 15.79
C ARG A 374 -11.08 -15.30 15.58
N ILE A 375 -10.38 -14.94 16.66
CA ILE A 375 -8.98 -14.51 16.62
C ILE A 375 -8.08 -15.62 16.06
N LYS A 376 -8.27 -16.87 16.52
CA LYS A 376 -7.45 -18.01 16.08
C LYS A 376 -7.69 -18.37 14.62
N LEU A 377 -8.92 -18.30 14.13
CA LEU A 377 -9.22 -18.49 12.71
C LEU A 377 -8.56 -17.40 11.85
N ILE A 378 -8.60 -16.13 12.29
CA ILE A 378 -7.88 -15.04 11.61
C ILE A 378 -6.36 -15.28 11.60
N GLU A 379 -5.78 -15.80 12.68
CA GLU A 379 -4.36 -16.19 12.71
C GLU A 379 -4.05 -17.26 11.66
N VAL A 380 -4.89 -18.29 11.53
CA VAL A 380 -4.74 -19.32 10.48
C VAL A 380 -4.84 -18.72 9.08
N LEU A 381 -5.79 -17.80 8.83
CA LEU A 381 -5.88 -17.11 7.54
C LEU A 381 -4.58 -16.39 7.17
N LYS A 382 -3.89 -15.80 8.16
CA LYS A 382 -2.62 -15.08 7.95
C LYS A 382 -1.45 -16.01 7.59
N THR A 383 -1.52 -17.31 7.88
CA THR A 383 -0.46 -18.26 7.53
C THR A 383 -0.57 -18.73 6.08
N ILE A 384 -1.72 -18.56 5.44
CA ILE A 384 -1.97 -18.96 4.06
C ILE A 384 -1.02 -18.22 3.11
N PRO A 385 -0.28 -18.92 2.23
CA PRO A 385 0.69 -18.29 1.33
C PRO A 385 0.12 -17.12 0.52
N ALA A 386 -1.12 -17.25 0.05
CA ALA A 386 -1.81 -16.21 -0.71
C ALA A 386 -2.02 -14.90 0.08
N PHE A 387 -2.26 -14.96 1.39
CA PHE A 387 -2.54 -13.78 2.22
C PHE A 387 -1.31 -13.20 2.94
N ARG A 388 -0.17 -13.86 2.83
CA ARG A 388 1.06 -13.58 3.57
C ARG A 388 1.57 -12.14 3.49
N TYR A 389 1.34 -11.48 2.35
CA TYR A 389 1.88 -10.15 2.04
C TYR A 389 0.86 -9.02 2.14
N ILE A 390 -0.42 -9.30 2.40
CA ILE A 390 -1.48 -8.30 2.48
C ILE A 390 -2.04 -8.17 3.90
N ALA A 391 -2.66 -7.04 4.22
CA ALA A 391 -3.50 -6.94 5.40
C ALA A 391 -4.84 -7.64 5.16
N ILE A 392 -5.20 -8.57 6.05
CA ILE A 392 -6.53 -9.17 6.10
C ILE A 392 -7.46 -8.24 6.89
N PRO A 393 -8.71 -7.98 6.43
CA PRO A 393 -9.69 -7.12 7.10
C PRO A 393 -10.25 -7.76 8.38
N SER A 394 -9.42 -7.90 9.42
CA SER A 394 -9.77 -8.63 10.64
C SER A 394 -10.95 -8.04 11.41
N ASN A 395 -11.27 -6.76 11.19
CA ASN A 395 -12.39 -6.09 11.84
C ASN A 395 -13.74 -6.56 11.30
N PHE A 396 -13.80 -6.95 10.02
CA PHE A 396 -15.04 -7.35 9.35
C PHE A 396 -15.24 -8.86 9.33
N LEU A 397 -14.18 -9.63 9.56
CA LEU A 397 -14.24 -11.08 9.75
C LEU A 397 -14.80 -11.41 11.14
N THR A 398 -16.13 -11.30 11.27
CA THR A 398 -16.88 -11.82 12.41
C THR A 398 -16.83 -13.35 12.40
N LEU A 399 -17.10 -13.98 13.55
CA LEU A 399 -17.16 -15.44 13.60
C LEU A 399 -18.17 -16.02 12.59
N PRO A 400 -19.42 -15.51 12.47
CA PRO A 400 -20.35 -15.98 11.44
C PRO A 400 -19.79 -15.91 10.02
N ILE A 401 -19.15 -14.80 9.65
CA ILE A 401 -18.55 -14.62 8.31
C ILE A 401 -17.41 -15.62 8.09
N LEU A 402 -16.54 -15.81 9.09
CA LEU A 402 -15.47 -16.80 9.02
C LEU A 402 -16.04 -18.21 8.81
N LEU A 403 -17.13 -18.55 9.48
CA LEU A 403 -17.78 -19.85 9.33
C LEU A 403 -18.42 -20.03 7.94
N GLU A 404 -18.88 -18.94 7.32
CA GLU A 404 -19.45 -18.94 5.97
C GLU A 404 -18.38 -19.10 4.88
N ILE A 405 -17.22 -18.46 5.02
CA ILE A 405 -16.16 -18.44 3.98
C ILE A 405 -15.17 -19.61 4.08
N LEU A 406 -15.11 -20.30 5.22
CA LEU A 406 -14.22 -21.44 5.40
C LEU A 406 -14.85 -22.71 4.80
N PRO A 407 -14.07 -23.60 4.17
CA PRO A 407 -14.55 -24.89 3.71
C PRO A 407 -15.23 -25.69 4.83
N LYS A 408 -16.39 -26.26 4.52
CA LYS A 408 -17.29 -26.88 5.52
C LYS A 408 -16.64 -28.05 6.28
N ASP A 409 -15.68 -28.74 5.67
CA ASP A 409 -14.97 -29.88 6.24
C ASP A 409 -13.85 -29.47 7.21
N VAL A 410 -13.50 -28.18 7.27
CA VAL A 410 -12.57 -27.61 8.24
C VAL A 410 -13.28 -27.31 9.57
N LEU A 411 -14.61 -27.16 9.55
CA LEU A 411 -15.41 -26.71 10.68
C LEU A 411 -16.32 -27.82 11.25
N PRO A 412 -16.59 -27.81 12.57
CA PRO A 412 -17.62 -28.64 13.17
C PRO A 412 -19.02 -28.41 12.59
N ILE A 413 -19.82 -29.48 12.49
CA ILE A 413 -21.21 -29.44 12.00
C ILE A 413 -22.10 -28.51 12.85
N THR A 414 -21.81 -28.33 14.14
CA THR A 414 -22.60 -27.48 15.05
C THR A 414 -22.57 -25.98 14.73
N PHE A 415 -21.65 -25.53 13.86
CA PHE A 415 -21.61 -24.16 13.37
C PHE A 415 -22.36 -23.95 12.03
N GLN A 416 -22.93 -25.01 11.45
CA GLN A 416 -23.56 -24.98 10.13
C GLN A 416 -25.08 -24.72 10.18
N GLY A 417 -25.60 -24.24 11.32
CA GLY A 417 -27.03 -24.04 11.60
C GLY A 417 -27.42 -22.58 11.80
#